data_AF-V5GUL7-F1
#
_entry.id   AF-V5GUL7-F1
#
_cell.length_a   1.000
_cell.length_b   1.000
_cell.length_c   1.000
_cell.angle_alpha   90.00
_cell.angle_beta   90.00
_cell.angle_gamma   90.00
#
_symmetry.space_group_name_H-M   'P 1'
#
loop_
_entity.id
_entity.type
_entity.pdbx_description
1 polymer ?
#
loop_
_entity_poly.entity_id
_entity_poly.type
_entity_poly.pdbx_seq_one_letter_code
_entity_poly.pdbx_strand_id
1 'polypeptide(L)'
;MDVEEFRTRGKEMVDYICEYMTNLNNHRVTPDVEPGYLRKLIPSEAPVEPEEWDNIMEDVDKKIMPGVTHWQHPRFHAYFPSGNSYPSILADMLSDAIGCIGFSWAASPACTELETIVMDWLGKAIGLPNDFI
;
A
#
# COMPACT_ATOMS: atom_id res chain seq x y z
N MET A 1 -8.52 -17.71 6.02
CA MET A 1 -8.00 -16.69 6.94
C MET A 1 -9.02 -16.29 7.99
N ASP A 2 -8.74 -16.64 9.24
CA ASP A 2 -9.41 -16.12 10.44
C ASP A 2 -8.54 -15.06 11.16
N VAL A 3 -8.94 -14.61 12.35
CA VAL A 3 -8.23 -13.55 13.10
C VAL A 3 -6.83 -13.97 13.56
N GLU A 4 -6.63 -15.22 13.94
CA GLU A 4 -5.32 -15.68 14.43
C GLU A 4 -4.36 -15.94 13.27
N GLU A 5 -4.89 -16.44 12.15
CA GLU A 5 -4.13 -16.49 10.90
C GLU A 5 -3.79 -15.06 10.43
N PHE A 6 -4.75 -14.12 10.42
CA PHE A 6 -4.51 -12.71 10.08
C PHE A 6 -3.44 -12.07 10.97
N ARG A 7 -3.46 -12.32 12.29
CA ARG A 7 -2.43 -11.83 13.21
C ARG A 7 -1.05 -12.34 12.82
N THR A 8 -0.95 -13.59 12.41
CA THR A 8 0.31 -14.24 12.03
C THR A 8 0.79 -13.67 10.70
N ARG A 9 -0.04 -13.73 9.66
CA ARG A 9 0.27 -13.23 8.31
C ARG A 9 0.48 -11.72 8.25
N GLY A 10 -0.23 -10.96 9.10
CA GLY A 10 -0.04 -9.52 9.25
C GLY A 10 1.33 -9.16 9.80
N LYS A 11 1.87 -9.93 10.76
CA LYS A 11 3.24 -9.75 11.25
C LYS A 11 4.27 -10.10 10.19
N GLU A 12 4.07 -11.22 9.48
CA GLU A 12 4.93 -11.61 8.37
C GLU A 12 4.94 -10.56 7.24
N MET A 13 3.81 -9.92 6.96
CA MET A 13 3.72 -8.81 6.00
C MET A 13 4.49 -7.57 6.49
N VAL A 14 4.42 -7.24 7.79
CA VAL A 14 5.22 -6.15 8.36
C VAL A 14 6.71 -6.45 8.22
N ASP A 15 7.14 -7.68 8.51
CA ASP A 15 8.53 -8.10 8.36
C ASP A 15 8.98 -8.05 6.89
N TYR A 16 8.11 -8.50 5.97
CA TYR A 16 8.34 -8.42 4.52
C TYR A 16 8.51 -6.97 4.04
N ILE A 17 7.63 -6.05 4.47
CA ILE A 17 7.72 -4.63 4.13
C ILE A 17 9.04 -4.03 4.65
N CYS A 18 9.42 -4.36 5.89
CA CYS A 18 10.68 -3.91 6.46
C CYS A 18 11.87 -4.39 5.61
N GLU A 19 11.93 -5.67 5.28
CA GLU A 19 12.99 -6.26 4.46
C GLU A 19 13.04 -5.67 3.06
N TYR A 20 11.88 -5.48 2.43
CA TYR A 20 11.78 -4.84 1.12
C TYR A 20 12.33 -3.41 1.15
N MET A 21 11.87 -2.58 2.10
CA MET A 21 12.23 -1.16 2.18
C MET A 21 13.71 -0.96 2.52
N THR A 22 14.31 -1.83 3.36
CA THR A 22 15.74 -1.76 3.69
C THR A 22 16.63 -2.24 2.55
N ASN A 23 16.16 -3.18 1.73
CA ASN A 23 16.92 -3.77 0.63
C ASN A 23 16.57 -3.22 -0.77
N LEU A 24 15.78 -2.15 -0.87
CA LEU A 24 15.42 -1.51 -2.14
C LEU A 24 16.60 -1.28 -3.10
N ASN A 25 17.78 -0.99 -2.55
CA ASN A 25 19.02 -0.77 -3.32
C ASN A 25 19.52 -2.00 -4.09
N ASN A 26 19.12 -3.19 -3.67
CA ASN A 26 19.49 -4.45 -4.30
C ASN A 26 18.61 -4.76 -5.53
N HIS A 27 17.51 -4.04 -5.70
CA HIS A 27 16.61 -4.21 -6.84
C HIS A 27 17.02 -3.31 -8.02
N ARG A 28 16.68 -3.73 -9.24
CA ARG A 28 16.74 -2.85 -10.41
C ARG A 28 15.63 -1.81 -10.28
N VAL A 29 15.91 -0.54 -10.51
CA VAL A 29 14.89 0.54 -10.40
C VAL A 29 13.69 0.28 -11.32
N THR A 30 13.96 -0.08 -12.58
CA THR A 30 12.95 -0.44 -13.59
C THR A 30 13.07 -1.92 -13.94
N PRO A 31 11.92 -2.59 -14.18
CA PRO A 31 11.90 -4.01 -14.49
C PRO A 31 12.45 -4.29 -15.89
N ASP A 32 12.80 -5.56 -16.14
CA ASP A 32 13.32 -6.07 -17.41
C ASP A 32 12.31 -7.05 -18.02
N VAL A 33 11.14 -6.53 -18.40
CA VAL A 33 9.98 -7.31 -18.86
C VAL A 33 9.31 -6.62 -20.04
N GLU A 34 8.60 -7.43 -20.84
CA GLU A 34 7.85 -6.96 -22.01
C GLU A 34 6.33 -6.91 -21.74
N PRO A 35 5.56 -6.08 -22.48
CA PRO A 35 4.11 -6.06 -22.39
C PRO A 35 3.49 -7.46 -22.53
N GLY A 36 2.62 -7.82 -21.59
CA GLY A 36 1.95 -9.12 -21.55
C GLY A 36 2.73 -10.24 -20.85
N TYR A 37 3.91 -9.99 -20.26
CA TYR A 37 4.68 -11.00 -19.51
C TYR A 37 3.83 -11.68 -18.41
N LEU A 38 3.09 -10.90 -17.61
CA LEU A 38 2.36 -11.40 -16.45
C LEU A 38 1.22 -12.37 -16.81
N ARG A 39 0.54 -12.12 -17.94
CA ARG A 39 -0.55 -13.00 -18.42
C ARG A 39 -0.07 -14.43 -18.70
N LYS A 40 1.21 -14.63 -18.95
CA LYS A 40 1.82 -15.95 -19.16
C LYS A 40 2.11 -16.68 -17.83
N LEU A 41 2.10 -15.98 -16.71
CA LEU A 41 2.47 -16.48 -15.38
C LEU A 41 1.27 -16.71 -14.46
N ILE A 42 0.13 -16.07 -14.77
CA ILE A 42 -1.10 -16.12 -13.97
C ILE A 42 -2.13 -17.03 -14.68
N PRO A 43 -2.91 -17.83 -13.94
CA PRO A 43 -4.00 -18.62 -14.51
C PRO A 43 -4.99 -17.78 -15.34
N SER A 44 -5.60 -18.40 -16.35
CA SER A 44 -6.57 -17.71 -17.22
C SER A 44 -7.92 -17.47 -16.56
N GLU A 45 -8.21 -18.17 -15.46
CA GLU A 45 -9.45 -18.10 -14.70
C GLU A 45 -9.13 -18.00 -13.21
N ALA A 46 -10.02 -17.39 -12.43
CA ALA A 46 -9.86 -17.30 -10.98
C ALA A 46 -10.00 -18.69 -10.33
N PRO A 47 -9.25 -18.97 -9.25
CA PRO A 47 -9.39 -20.23 -8.52
C PRO A 47 -10.79 -20.30 -7.89
N VAL A 48 -11.42 -21.48 -7.99
CA VAL A 48 -12.72 -21.74 -7.37
C VAL A 48 -12.57 -22.05 -5.87
N GLU A 49 -11.48 -22.72 -5.52
CA GLU A 49 -11.13 -23.08 -4.16
C GLU A 49 -10.07 -22.13 -3.60
N PRO A 50 -10.03 -21.92 -2.27
CA PRO A 50 -8.99 -21.12 -1.63
C PRO A 50 -7.58 -21.69 -1.88
N GLU A 51 -6.60 -20.79 -1.95
CA GLU A 51 -5.18 -21.14 -1.99
C GLU A 51 -4.50 -20.85 -0.64
N GLU A 52 -3.46 -21.59 -0.34
CA GLU A 52 -2.61 -21.34 0.83
C GLU A 52 -1.92 -19.97 0.71
N TRP A 53 -1.90 -19.21 1.81
CA TRP A 53 -1.30 -17.87 1.84
C TRP A 53 0.17 -17.86 1.40
N ASP A 54 0.92 -18.90 1.76
CA ASP A 54 2.33 -19.01 1.40
C ASP A 54 2.54 -19.12 -0.12
N ASN A 55 1.62 -19.79 -0.84
CA ASN A 55 1.66 -19.86 -2.30
C ASN A 55 1.40 -18.47 -2.92
N ILE A 56 0.50 -17.68 -2.31
CA ILE A 56 0.19 -16.32 -2.77
C ILE A 56 1.43 -15.42 -2.60
N MET A 57 2.10 -15.47 -1.45
CA MET A 57 3.31 -14.67 -1.21
C MET A 57 4.49 -15.13 -2.09
N GLU A 58 4.63 -16.43 -2.34
CA GLU A 58 5.60 -16.95 -3.30
C GLU A 58 5.34 -16.39 -4.72
N ASP A 59 4.08 -16.28 -5.11
CA ASP A 59 3.68 -15.67 -6.38
C ASP A 59 3.94 -14.16 -6.43
N VAL A 60 3.78 -13.43 -5.31
CA VAL A 60 4.18 -12.02 -5.21
C VAL A 60 5.67 -11.87 -5.54
N ASP A 61 6.53 -12.67 -4.90
CA ASP A 61 7.97 -12.59 -5.10
C ASP A 61 8.41 -13.05 -6.50
N LYS A 62 7.81 -14.12 -7.03
CA LYS A 62 8.25 -14.72 -8.30
C LYS A 62 7.62 -14.10 -9.54
N LYS A 63 6.39 -13.59 -9.45
CA LYS A 63 5.61 -13.16 -10.62
C LYS A 63 5.33 -11.66 -10.61
N ILE A 64 5.15 -11.05 -9.43
CA ILE A 64 4.81 -9.63 -9.31
C ILE A 64 6.07 -8.78 -9.20
N MET A 65 6.92 -9.01 -8.19
CA MET A 65 8.10 -8.21 -7.90
C MET A 65 9.07 -8.02 -9.09
N PRO A 66 9.30 -9.00 -9.98
CA PRO A 66 10.16 -8.80 -11.15
C PRO A 66 9.65 -7.76 -12.16
N GLY A 67 8.35 -7.44 -12.12
CA GLY A 67 7.73 -6.42 -12.97
C GLY A 67 7.44 -5.10 -12.24
N VAL A 68 7.79 -4.99 -10.96
CA VAL A 68 7.58 -3.74 -10.20
C VAL A 68 8.63 -2.71 -10.61
N THR A 69 8.17 -1.50 -10.93
CA THR A 69 9.05 -0.33 -10.93
C THR A 69 9.15 0.18 -9.50
N HIS A 70 10.34 0.21 -8.93
CA HIS A 70 10.53 0.52 -7.52
C HIS A 70 10.60 2.04 -7.29
N TRP A 71 9.44 2.69 -7.19
CA TRP A 71 9.31 4.14 -7.01
C TRP A 71 10.01 4.68 -5.75
N GLN A 72 10.14 3.85 -4.70
CA GLN A 72 10.83 4.21 -3.46
C GLN A 72 12.35 3.94 -3.51
N HIS A 73 12.88 3.37 -4.59
CA HIS A 73 14.32 3.15 -4.72
C HIS A 73 15.04 4.51 -4.72
N PRO A 74 16.13 4.72 -3.96
CA PRO A 74 16.84 6.00 -3.91
C PRO A 74 17.52 6.45 -5.23
N ARG A 75 17.49 5.63 -6.28
CA ARG A 75 17.96 5.95 -7.63
C ARG A 75 16.81 6.18 -8.62
N PHE A 76 15.56 6.17 -8.15
CA PHE A 76 14.40 6.53 -8.96
C PHE A 76 14.31 8.05 -9.06
N HIS A 77 14.55 8.59 -10.25
CA HIS A 77 14.54 10.03 -10.53
C HIS A 77 13.65 10.41 -11.72
N ALA A 78 12.76 9.49 -12.13
CA ALA A 78 11.75 9.78 -13.14
C ALA A 78 10.55 10.51 -12.51
N TYR A 79 9.86 11.34 -13.28
CA TYR A 79 8.62 12.02 -12.88
C TYR A 79 8.75 12.86 -11.58
N PHE A 80 7.78 12.73 -10.68
CA PHE A 80 7.77 13.28 -9.33
C PHE A 80 7.83 12.12 -8.31
N PRO A 81 8.35 12.35 -7.09
CA PRO A 81 8.42 11.31 -6.06
C PRO A 81 7.02 10.87 -5.64
N SER A 82 6.89 9.58 -5.34
CA SER A 82 5.71 9.03 -4.66
C SER A 82 5.95 9.10 -3.15
N GLY A 83 5.13 9.86 -2.42
CA GLY A 83 5.25 9.96 -0.97
C GLY A 83 4.85 8.64 -0.29
N ASN A 84 5.76 8.03 0.46
CA ASN A 84 5.48 6.86 1.27
C ASN A 84 6.30 6.89 2.55
N SER A 85 5.71 6.47 3.67
CA SER A 85 6.38 6.45 4.97
C SER A 85 5.76 5.40 5.88
N TYR A 86 6.50 4.92 6.87
CA TYR A 86 5.98 3.93 7.83
C TYR A 86 4.71 4.39 8.57
N PRO A 87 4.57 5.65 9.01
CA PRO A 87 3.31 6.13 9.59
C PRO A 87 2.14 6.08 8.61
N SER A 88 2.36 6.35 7.32
CA SER A 88 1.32 6.25 6.29
C SER A 88 0.82 4.81 6.14
N ILE A 89 1.73 3.84 6.08
CA ILE A 89 1.38 2.42 5.96
C ILE A 89 0.56 1.95 7.16
N LEU A 90 0.97 2.32 8.38
CA LEU A 90 0.25 1.95 9.60
C LEU A 90 -1.14 2.60 9.68
N ALA A 91 -1.26 3.86 9.24
CA ALA A 91 -2.54 4.57 9.22
C ALA A 91 -3.52 3.91 8.23
N ASP A 92 -3.04 3.53 7.04
CA ASP A 92 -3.86 2.83 6.05
C ASP A 92 -4.31 1.45 6.56
N MET A 93 -3.42 0.68 7.21
CA MET A 93 -3.80 -0.60 7.84
C MET A 93 -4.92 -0.44 8.86
N LEU A 94 -4.89 0.63 9.67
CA LEU A 94 -5.95 0.91 10.64
C LEU A 94 -7.24 1.37 9.95
N SER A 95 -7.13 2.21 8.92
CA SER A 95 -8.25 2.69 8.12
C SER A 95 -9.00 1.52 7.46
N ASP A 96 -8.26 0.58 6.87
CA ASP A 96 -8.81 -0.63 6.23
C ASP A 96 -9.53 -1.53 7.25
N ALA A 97 -8.99 -1.65 8.47
CA ALA A 97 -9.64 -2.42 9.54
C ALA A 97 -10.94 -1.77 10.04
N ILE A 98 -11.01 -0.43 10.08
CA ILE A 98 -12.25 0.30 10.40
C ILE A 98 -13.27 0.13 9.27
N GLY A 99 -12.82 0.15 8.01
CA GLY A 99 -13.64 -0.17 6.84
C GLY A 99 -14.88 0.73 6.68
N CYS A 100 -14.85 1.95 7.22
CA CYS A 100 -16.00 2.84 7.20
C CYS A 100 -16.15 3.55 5.85
N ILE A 101 -17.38 3.88 5.47
CA ILE A 101 -17.69 4.63 4.24
C ILE A 101 -18.23 6.01 4.62
N GLY A 102 -17.38 7.03 4.51
CA GLY A 102 -17.68 8.42 4.91
C GLY A 102 -18.47 9.25 3.90
N PHE A 103 -19.48 8.70 3.21
CA PHE A 103 -20.24 9.46 2.19
C PHE A 103 -21.16 10.55 2.78
N SER A 104 -21.41 10.50 4.09
CA SER A 104 -22.13 11.54 4.84
C SER A 104 -21.62 11.55 6.27
N TRP A 105 -21.78 12.70 6.96
CA TRP A 105 -21.38 12.82 8.36
C TRP A 105 -21.97 11.70 9.24
N ALA A 106 -23.25 11.36 9.04
CA ALA A 106 -23.91 10.31 9.82
C ALA A 106 -23.36 8.90 9.54
N ALA A 107 -22.77 8.66 8.37
CA ALA A 107 -22.21 7.35 8.00
C ALA A 107 -20.88 7.06 8.72
N SER A 108 -20.09 8.10 9.02
CA SER A 108 -18.90 8.00 9.88
C SER A 108 -18.50 9.39 10.39
N PRO A 109 -19.00 9.83 11.56
CA PRO A 109 -18.71 11.16 12.08
C PRO A 109 -17.20 11.39 12.28
N ALA A 110 -16.49 10.40 12.81
CA ALA A 110 -15.05 10.50 13.02
C ALA A 110 -14.27 10.70 11.71
N CYS A 111 -14.71 10.09 10.60
CA CYS A 111 -14.09 10.29 9.29
C CYS A 111 -14.21 11.74 8.83
N THR A 112 -15.40 12.33 8.88
CA THR A 112 -15.63 13.73 8.46
C THR A 112 -14.95 14.74 9.39
N GLU A 113 -15.07 14.57 10.70
CA GLU A 113 -14.52 15.50 11.69
C GLU A 113 -12.99 15.50 11.64
N LEU A 114 -12.35 14.32 11.61
CA LEU A 114 -10.90 14.22 11.58
C LEU A 114 -10.31 14.75 10.27
N GLU A 115 -10.97 14.50 9.14
CA GLU A 115 -10.56 15.06 7.84
C GLU A 115 -10.53 16.60 7.90
N THR A 116 -11.60 17.21 8.39
CA THR A 116 -11.69 18.68 8.51
C THR A 116 -10.56 19.23 9.40
N ILE A 117 -10.36 18.64 10.58
CA ILE A 117 -9.31 19.08 11.52
C ILE A 117 -7.91 18.97 10.91
N VAL A 118 -7.61 17.86 10.23
CA VAL A 118 -6.28 17.63 9.64
C VAL A 118 -6.07 18.52 8.42
N MET A 119 -7.12 18.81 7.64
CA MET A 119 -7.05 19.77 6.54
C MET A 119 -6.78 21.20 7.03
N ASP A 120 -7.38 21.61 8.15
CA ASP A 120 -7.04 22.89 8.78
C ASP A 120 -5.58 22.93 9.23
N TRP A 121 -5.07 21.82 9.79
CA TRP A 121 -3.66 21.72 10.19
C TRP A 121 -2.73 21.86 8.98
N LEU A 122 -3.07 21.18 7.88
CA LEU A 122 -2.30 21.28 6.64
C LEU A 122 -2.34 22.71 6.09
N GLY A 123 -3.52 23.32 6.00
CA GLY A 123 -3.70 24.70 5.54
C GLY A 123 -2.87 25.69 6.34
N LYS A 124 -2.87 25.57 7.68
CA LYS A 124 -2.00 26.36 8.57
C LYS A 124 -0.51 26.10 8.29
N ALA A 125 -0.12 24.84 8.12
CA ALA A 125 1.27 24.44 7.91
C ALA A 125 1.87 24.99 6.60
N ILE A 126 1.06 25.09 5.54
CA ILE A 126 1.49 25.66 4.25
C ILE A 126 1.20 27.17 4.12
N GLY A 127 0.68 27.81 5.18
CA GLY A 127 0.45 29.25 5.23
C GLY A 127 -0.73 29.75 4.40
N LEU A 128 -1.82 28.97 4.28
CA LEU A 128 -3.03 29.44 3.62
C LEU A 128 -3.70 30.58 4.41
N PRO A 129 -4.42 31.49 3.72
CA PRO A 129 -5.28 32.48 4.36
C PRO A 129 -6.36 31.82 5.23
N ASN A 130 -6.80 32.53 6.28
CA ASN A 130 -7.87 32.07 7.17
C ASN A 130 -9.22 31.88 6.45
N ASP A 131 -9.42 32.43 5.25
CA ASP A 131 -10.64 32.16 4.47
C ASP A 131 -10.76 30.70 3.99
N PHE A 132 -9.66 29.93 4.07
CA PHE A 132 -9.59 28.51 3.71
C PHE A 132 -9.49 27.56 4.91
N ILE A 133 -9.53 28.09 6.14
CA ILE A 133 -9.29 27.38 7.40
C ILE A 133 -10.45 27.72 8.35
#